data_AF-A0A1F6HLA4-F1
#
_entry.id   AF-A0A1F6HLA4-F1
#
_cell.length_a   1.000
_cell.length_b   1.000
_cell.length_c   1.000
_cell.angle_alpha   90.00
_cell.angle_beta   90.00
_cell.angle_gamma   90.00
#
_symmetry.space_group_name_H-M   'P 1'
#
loop_
_entity.id
_entity.type
_entity.pdbx_description
1 polymer ?
#
loop_
_entity_poly.entity_id
_entity_poly.type
_entity_poly.pdbx_seq_one_letter_code
_entity_poly.pdbx_strand_id
1 'polypeptide(L)'
;MLTLIIFLIIGSIIAYLAISNSMLVMLHFGPYVFSDIPLFYIIIGSLLIGLSLSYLFALIRSISTGFTIRGKDKKSNKLKVKLSI
;
A
#
# COMPACT_ATOMS: atom_id res chain seq x y z
N MET A 1 -2.86 -23.88 -4.55
CA MET A 1 -2.83 -24.42 -3.17
C MET A 1 -2.06 -23.51 -2.23
N LEU A 2 -0.83 -23.10 -2.55
CA LEU A 2 -0.02 -22.19 -1.72
C LEU A 2 -0.72 -20.87 -1.34
N THR A 3 -1.36 -20.19 -2.31
CA THR A 3 -2.13 -18.95 -2.05
C THR A 3 -3.19 -19.15 -0.98
N LEU A 4 -3.92 -20.27 -1.04
CA LEU A 4 -4.98 -20.59 -0.10
C LEU A 4 -4.42 -20.82 1.32
N ILE A 5 -3.29 -21.53 1.42
CA ILE A 5 -2.57 -21.76 2.69
C ILE A 5 -2.12 -20.43 3.29
N ILE A 6 -1.52 -19.54 2.48
CA ILE A 6 -1.08 -18.22 2.94
C ILE A 6 -2.27 -17.38 3.42
N PHE A 7 -3.38 -17.37 2.68
CA PHE A 7 -4.61 -16.69 3.09
C PHE A 7 -5.16 -17.25 4.40
N LEU A 8 -5.12 -18.57 4.60
CA LEU A 8 -5.59 -19.21 5.82
C LEU A 8 -4.73 -18.82 7.02
N ILE A 9 -3.41 -18.79 6.87
CA ILE A 9 -2.47 -18.37 7.92
C ILE A 9 -2.71 -16.89 8.28
N ILE A 10 -2.75 -16.01 7.29
CA ILE A 10 -2.96 -14.57 7.51
C ILE A 10 -4.34 -14.32 8.15
N GLY A 11 -5.39 -14.96 7.63
CA GLY A 11 -6.73 -14.86 8.18
C GLY A 11 -6.83 -15.36 9.63
N SER A 12 -6.15 -16.46 9.94
CA SER A 12 -6.07 -16.99 11.31
C SER A 12 -5.36 -16.03 12.27
N ILE A 13 -4.24 -15.44 11.84
CA ILE A 13 -3.53 -14.40 12.61
C ILE A 13 -4.45 -13.21 12.88
N ILE A 14 -5.16 -12.73 11.85
CA ILE A 14 -6.11 -11.61 11.98
C ILE A 14 -7.25 -11.97 12.95
N ALA A 15 -7.82 -13.16 12.85
CA ALA A 15 -8.88 -13.63 13.73
C ALA A 15 -8.42 -13.73 15.20
N TYR A 16 -7.21 -14.25 15.43
CA TYR A 16 -6.59 -14.30 16.76
C TYR A 16 -6.38 -12.89 17.33
N LEU A 17 -5.93 -11.95 16.49
CA LEU A 17 -5.77 -10.55 16.88
C LEU A 17 -7.11 -9.90 17.26
N ALA A 18 -8.18 -10.20 16.53
CA ALA A 18 -9.52 -9.66 16.78
C ALA A 18 -10.07 -10.13 18.13
N ILE A 19 -9.96 -11.43 18.43
CA ILE A 19 -10.39 -12.00 19.72
C ILE A 19 -9.59 -11.37 20.87
N SER A 20 -8.28 -11.22 20.70
CA SER A 20 -7.40 -10.69 21.75
C SER A 20 -7.57 -9.18 21.99
N ASN A 21 -8.07 -8.43 20.99
CA ASN A 21 -8.19 -6.97 21.01
C ASN A 21 -9.64 -6.52 20.78
N SER A 22 -10.59 -7.20 21.43
CA SER A 22 -12.02 -6.83 21.41
C SER A 22 -12.37 -5.69 22.38
N MET A 23 -11.36 -5.05 22.99
CA MET A 23 -11.55 -3.87 23.84
C MET A 23 -12.13 -2.71 23.02
N LEU A 24 -13.18 -2.09 23.56
CA LEU A 24 -13.81 -0.92 22.97
C LEU A 24 -13.01 0.33 23.29
N VAL A 25 -12.76 1.14 22.28
CA VAL A 25 -12.02 2.40 22.40
C VAL A 25 -12.80 3.54 21.78
N MET A 26 -12.63 4.73 22.36
CA MET A 26 -13.20 5.97 21.87
C MET A 26 -12.22 6.62 20.90
N LEU A 27 -12.69 6.91 19.68
CA LEU A 27 -11.90 7.46 18.61
C LEU A 27 -12.28 8.93 18.39
N HIS A 28 -11.30 9.82 18.55
CA HIS A 28 -11.48 11.25 18.35
C HIS A 28 -10.94 11.63 16.96
N PHE A 29 -11.83 11.97 16.05
CA PHE A 29 -11.52 12.47 14.71
C PHE A 29 -11.92 13.94 14.59
N GLY A 30 -11.06 14.83 15.10
CA GLY A 30 -11.36 16.26 15.16
C GLY A 30 -12.62 16.52 16.00
N PRO A 31 -13.69 17.11 15.44
CA PRO A 31 -14.94 17.33 16.16
C PRO A 31 -15.80 16.06 16.28
N TYR A 32 -15.50 14.99 15.54
CA TYR A 32 -16.27 13.76 15.57
C TYR A 32 -15.72 12.79 16.62
N VAL A 33 -16.62 12.26 17.44
CA VAL A 33 -16.30 11.24 18.45
C VAL A 33 -17.05 9.97 18.09
N PHE A 34 -16.30 8.90 17.83
CA PHE A 34 -16.86 7.57 17.64
C PHE A 34 -16.57 6.75 18.89
N SER A 35 -17.63 6.42 19.65
CA SER A 35 -17.52 5.52 20.79
C SER A 35 -17.67 4.07 20.34
N ASP A 36 -17.25 3.14 21.21
CA ASP A 36 -17.57 1.72 21.10
C ASP A 36 -17.02 1.03 19.83
N ILE A 37 -15.87 1.48 19.34
CA ILE A 37 -15.16 0.81 18.24
C ILE A 37 -14.18 -0.22 18.84
N PRO A 38 -14.28 -1.50 18.47
CA PRO A 38 -13.27 -2.49 18.85
C PRO A 38 -11.88 -2.13 18.32
N LEU A 39 -10.87 -2.21 19.18
CA LEU A 39 -9.49 -1.81 18.88
C LEU A 39 -8.93 -2.48 17.62
N PHE A 40 -9.27 -3.75 17.38
CA PHE A 40 -8.78 -4.47 16.21
C PHE A 40 -9.16 -3.83 14.86
N TYR A 41 -10.31 -3.17 14.76
CA TYR A 41 -10.71 -2.46 13.53
C TYR A 41 -9.76 -1.30 13.22
N ILE A 42 -9.30 -0.59 14.25
CA ILE A 42 -8.37 0.53 14.11
C ILE A 42 -6.99 0.02 13.66
N ILE A 43 -6.53 -1.10 14.25
CA ILE A 43 -5.25 -1.72 13.90
C ILE A 43 -5.26 -2.16 12.43
N ILE A 44 -6.27 -2.94 12.02
CA ILE A 44 -6.37 -3.45 10.64
C ILE A 44 -6.58 -2.29 9.67
N GLY A 45 -7.45 -1.33 10.00
CA GLY A 45 -7.70 -0.15 9.18
C GLY A 45 -6.43 0.66 8.93
N SER A 46 -5.63 0.90 9.98
CA SER A 46 -4.36 1.63 9.87
C SER A 46 -3.34 0.88 9.01
N LEU A 47 -3.25 -0.43 9.18
CA LEU A 47 -2.36 -1.28 8.37
C LEU A 47 -2.75 -1.22 6.89
N LEU A 48 -4.04 -1.34 6.58
CA LEU A 48 -4.55 -1.28 5.21
C LEU A 48 -4.32 0.09 4.58
N ILE A 49 -4.61 1.18 5.31
CA ILE A 49 -4.37 2.55 4.81
C ILE A 49 -2.88 2.76 4.52
N GLY A 50 -1.99 2.35 5.43
CA GLY A 50 -0.54 2.44 5.23
C GLY A 50 -0.07 1.64 4.01
N LEU A 51 -0.60 0.43 3.82
CA LEU A 51 -0.27 -0.41 2.68
C LEU A 51 -0.78 0.20 1.36
N SER A 52 -2.02 0.69 1.34
CA SER A 52 -2.60 1.38 0.18
C SER A 52 -1.81 2.62 -0.19
N LEU A 53 -1.38 3.40 0.79
CA LEU A 53 -0.58 4.61 0.56
C LEU A 53 0.82 4.27 0.03
N SER A 54 1.45 3.23 0.59
CA SER A 54 2.73 2.70 0.09
C SER A 54 2.62 2.26 -1.37
N TYR A 55 1.57 1.50 -1.71
CA TYR A 55 1.30 1.08 -3.08
C TYR A 55 1.10 2.27 -4.02
N LEU A 56 0.37 3.30 -3.59
CA LEU A 56 0.16 4.52 -4.37
C LEU A 56 1.49 5.24 -4.68
N PHE A 57 2.36 5.40 -3.68
CA PHE A 57 3.69 5.98 -3.90
C PHE A 57 4.56 5.13 -4.83
N ALA A 58 4.52 3.80 -4.70
CA ALA A 58 5.23 2.89 -5.59
C ALA A 58 4.72 3.01 -7.03
N LEU A 59 3.41 3.15 -7.23
CA LEU A 59 2.80 3.34 -8.54
C LEU A 59 3.28 4.64 -9.19
N ILE A 60 3.24 5.76 -8.45
CA ILE A 60 3.72 7.06 -8.93
C ILE A 60 5.20 6.98 -9.33
N ARG A 61 6.04 6.32 -8.51
CA ARG A 61 7.46 6.11 -8.81
C ARG A 61 7.66 5.29 -10.09
N SER A 62 6.87 4.23 -10.27
CA SER A 62 6.94 3.38 -11.46
C SER A 62 6.61 4.17 -12.73
N ILE A 63 5.54 4.98 -12.70
CA ILE A 63 5.14 5.85 -13.81
C ILE A 63 6.26 6.85 -14.14
N SER A 64 6.79 7.56 -13.13
CA SER A 64 7.88 8.52 -13.29
C SER A 64 9.15 7.89 -13.88
N THR A 65 9.47 6.66 -13.44
CA THR A 65 10.63 5.91 -13.93
C THR A 65 10.43 5.52 -15.40
N GLY A 66 9.24 5.06 -15.79
CA GLY A 66 8.91 4.74 -17.18
C GLY A 66 9.05 5.95 -18.12
N PHE A 67 8.58 7.13 -17.70
CA PHE A 67 8.78 8.37 -18.46
C PHE A 67 10.25 8.78 -18.57
N THR A 68 11.03 8.62 -17.50
CA THR A 68 12.46 8.95 -17.49
C THR A 68 13.26 8.03 -18.42
N ILE A 69 12.99 6.73 -18.41
CA ILE A 69 13.65 5.76 -19.30
C ILE A 69 13.33 6.08 -20.77
N ARG A 70 12.05 6.29 -21.09
CA ARG A 70 11.61 6.66 -22.45
C ARG A 70 12.22 7.99 -22.93
N GLY A 71 12.48 8.93 -22.03
CA GLY A 71 13.21 10.17 -22.33
C GLY A 71 14.70 9.94 -22.66
N LYS A 72 15.36 9.05 -21.91
CA LYS A 72 16.76 8.65 -22.16
C LYS A 72 16.93 7.90 -23.48
N ASP A 73 16.01 6.99 -23.82
CA ASP A 73 16.06 6.23 -25.08
C ASP A 73 15.93 7.14 -26.31
N LYS A 74 15.03 8.12 -26.25
CA LYS A 74 14.89 9.13 -27.31
C LYS A 74 16.15 9.97 -27.51
N LYS A 75 16.88 10.27 -26.43
CA LYS A 75 18.13 11.04 -26.47
C LYS A 75 19.26 10.21 -27.08
N SER A 76 19.36 8.92 -26.72
CA SER A 76 20.35 7.99 -27.28
C SER A 76 20.14 7.74 -28.78
N ASN A 77 18.89 7.58 -29.22
CA ASN A 77 18.58 7.41 -30.64
C ASN A 77 18.92 8.66 -31.48
N LYS A 78 18.60 9.87 -30.96
CA LYS A 78 19.01 11.13 -31.62
C LYS A 78 20.53 11.30 -31.71
N LEU A 79 21.27 10.85 -30.70
CA LEU A 79 22.73 10.91 -30.70
C LEU A 79 23.34 9.94 -31.72
N LYS A 80 22.81 8.71 -31.84
CA LYS A 80 23.25 7.75 -32.87
C LYS A 80 23.05 8.27 -34.29
N VAL A 81 21.88 8.85 -34.59
CA VAL A 81 21.58 9.42 -35.92
C VAL A 81 22.49 10.60 -36.26
N LYS A 82 22.98 11.35 -35.27
CA LYS A 82 23.87 12.50 -35.48
C LYS A 82 25.34 12.11 -35.68
N LEU A 83 25.76 10.92 -35.23
CA LEU A 83 27.13 10.40 -35.38
C LEU A 83 27.34 9.59 -36.66
N SER A 84 26.26 9.25 -37.38
CA SER A 84 26.30 8.53 -38.66
C SER A 84 26.25 9.44 -39.91
N ILE A 85 26.44 10.75 -39.71
CA ILE A 85 26.54 11.80 -40.75
C ILE A 85 27.88 12.50 -40.52
#